data_AF-A0A3A0D0R6-F1
#
_entry.id   AF-A0A3A0D0R6-F1
#
_cell.length_a   1.000
_cell.length_b   1.000
_cell.length_c   1.000
_cell.angle_alpha   90.00
_cell.angle_beta   90.00
_cell.angle_gamma   90.00
#
_symmetry.space_group_name_H-M   'P 1'
#
loop_
_entity.id
_entity.type
_entity.pdbx_description
1 polymer ?
#
loop_
_entity_poly.entity_id
_entity_poly.type
_entity_poly.pdbx_seq_one_letter_code
_entity_poly.pdbx_strand_id
1 'polypeptide(L)'
;MAKRRGSNGRQATKDKGVIVSFRVDRHLADVLNQVPDKSAFIRDIILRSFYETCPVCRGRGVLPAELSRWAAGRLKADASVECSCCLYGYPKQTLPAKHRKTAEPFVCPHCESHDHRH
;
A
#
# COMPACT_ATOMS: atom_id res chain seq x y z
N MET A 1 48.94 -16.24 16.42
CA MET A 1 48.65 -14.81 16.14
C MET A 1 47.23 -14.74 15.58
N ALA A 2 46.18 -14.40 16.34
CA ALA A 2 45.73 -13.04 16.68
C ALA A 2 45.58 -12.16 15.42
N LYS A 3 44.48 -11.47 15.09
CA LYS A 3 43.26 -11.11 15.84
C LYS A 3 42.27 -10.47 14.83
N ARG A 4 41.00 -10.86 14.90
CA ARG A 4 39.74 -10.09 14.73
C ARG A 4 39.79 -8.75 13.95
N ARG A 5 38.77 -8.54 13.11
CA ARG A 5 37.72 -7.52 13.36
C ARG A 5 36.50 -7.76 12.46
N GLY A 6 35.42 -8.22 13.10
CA GLY A 6 34.07 -8.08 12.56
C GLY A 6 33.58 -6.65 12.73
N SER A 7 32.73 -6.23 11.81
CA SER A 7 31.83 -5.08 11.96
C SER A 7 30.44 -5.59 11.61
N ASN A 8 29.66 -5.99 12.61
CA ASN A 8 28.72 -5.16 13.37
C ASN A 8 27.32 -5.36 12.79
N GLY A 9 26.56 -6.24 13.43
CA GLY A 9 25.14 -6.45 13.14
C GLY A 9 24.35 -5.21 13.52
N ARG A 10 23.55 -4.72 12.57
CA ARG A 10 22.33 -3.97 12.87
C ARG A 10 21.16 -4.90 12.60
N GLN A 11 20.63 -5.50 13.67
CA GLN A 11 19.34 -6.19 13.63
C GLN A 11 18.27 -5.13 13.35
N ALA A 12 17.71 -5.12 12.14
CA ALA A 12 16.50 -4.37 11.85
C ALA A 12 15.32 -5.05 12.59
N THR A 13 14.52 -4.26 13.32
CA THR A 13 13.29 -4.76 13.96
C THR A 13 12.33 -5.26 12.89
N LYS A 14 12.14 -6.58 12.81
CA LYS A 14 11.15 -7.21 11.92
C LYS A 14 9.76 -6.70 12.29
N ASP A 15 9.15 -5.95 11.39
CA ASP A 15 7.71 -5.67 11.41
C ASP A 15 6.96 -7.01 11.42
N LYS A 16 6.19 -7.25 12.48
CA LYS A 16 5.43 -8.50 12.66
C LYS A 16 4.08 -8.29 11.98
N GLY A 17 4.02 -8.56 10.68
CA GLY A 17 2.79 -8.40 9.90
C GLY A 17 1.56 -9.04 10.56
N VAL A 18 0.38 -8.46 10.31
CA VAL A 18 -0.91 -8.94 10.83
C VAL A 18 -1.37 -10.17 10.05
N ILE A 19 -1.76 -11.23 10.76
CA ILE A 19 -2.30 -12.45 10.15
C ILE A 19 -3.81 -12.30 10.01
N VAL A 20 -4.30 -12.37 8.76
CA VAL A 20 -5.72 -12.41 8.43
C VAL A 20 -6.05 -13.79 7.88
N SER A 21 -6.98 -14.48 8.54
CA SER A 21 -7.50 -15.78 8.08
C SER A 21 -8.85 -15.58 7.43
N PHE A 22 -9.02 -16.03 6.20
CA PHE A 22 -10.31 -16.02 5.51
C PHE A 22 -10.64 -17.42 5.00
N ARG A 23 -11.92 -17.77 5.07
CA ARG A 23 -12.42 -19.07 4.59
C ARG A 23 -12.62 -19.00 3.08
N VAL A 24 -12.18 -20.03 2.38
CA VAL A 24 -12.37 -20.20 0.94
C VAL A 24 -13.06 -21.54 0.66
N ASP A 25 -13.68 -21.67 -0.51
CA ASP A 25 -14.11 -22.97 -1.00
C ASP A 25 -12.92 -23.82 -1.46
N ARG A 26 -13.20 -25.10 -1.71
CA ARG A 26 -12.16 -26.09 -2.08
C ARG A 26 -11.50 -25.78 -3.42
N HIS A 27 -12.27 -25.28 -4.39
CA HIS A 27 -11.74 -24.98 -5.71
C HIS A 27 -10.75 -23.81 -5.66
N LEU A 28 -11.09 -22.73 -4.95
CA LEU A 28 -10.19 -21.59 -4.76
C LEU A 28 -8.93 -21.99 -3.98
N ALA A 29 -9.06 -22.85 -2.96
CA ALA A 29 -7.90 -23.37 -2.24
C ALA A 29 -6.92 -24.11 -3.18
N ASP A 30 -7.43 -24.97 -4.06
CA ASP A 30 -6.62 -25.74 -5.00
C ASP A 30 -5.89 -24.85 -6.01
N VAL A 31 -6.52 -23.76 -6.46
CA VAL A 31 -5.89 -22.75 -7.32
C VAL A 31 -4.81 -21.98 -6.56
N LEU A 32 -5.11 -21.47 -5.36
CA LEU A 32 -4.13 -20.76 -4.53
C LEU A 32 -2.95 -21.65 -4.14
N ASN A 33 -3.15 -22.97 -4.02
CA ASN A 33 -2.10 -23.94 -3.73
C ASN A 33 -1.04 -24.04 -4.82
N GLN A 34 -1.34 -23.65 -6.06
CA GLN A 34 -0.40 -23.66 -7.18
C GLN A 34 0.50 -22.41 -7.22
N VAL A 35 0.18 -21.39 -6.42
CA VAL A 35 0.93 -20.12 -6.39
C VAL A 35 2.14 -20.23 -5.44
N PRO A 36 3.37 -19.94 -5.90
CA PRO A 36 4.58 -20.08 -5.07
C PRO A 36 4.58 -19.23 -3.79
N ASP A 37 4.05 -18.00 -3.85
CA ASP A 37 3.85 -17.12 -2.69
C ASP A 37 2.42 -16.58 -2.68
N LYS A 38 1.55 -17.30 -2.00
CA LYS A 38 0.11 -17.02 -1.92
C LYS A 38 -0.15 -15.68 -1.25
N SER A 39 0.58 -15.39 -0.17
CA SER A 39 0.38 -14.19 0.63
C SER A 39 0.79 -12.95 -0.16
N ALA A 40 1.89 -13.00 -0.91
CA ALA A 40 2.28 -11.92 -1.81
C ALA A 40 1.26 -11.74 -2.95
N PHE A 41 0.86 -12.83 -3.60
CA PHE A 41 -0.10 -12.81 -4.69
C PHE A 41 -1.48 -12.25 -4.28
N ILE A 42 -2.03 -12.75 -3.17
CA ILE A 42 -3.32 -12.31 -2.64
C ILE A 42 -3.25 -10.82 -2.26
N ARG A 43 -2.17 -10.38 -1.61
CA ARG A 43 -1.98 -8.97 -1.25
C ARG A 43 -1.95 -8.08 -2.48
N ASP A 44 -1.19 -8.46 -3.50
CA ASP A 44 -1.06 -7.67 -4.74
C ASP A 44 -2.38 -7.56 -5.49
N ILE A 45 -3.15 -8.64 -5.60
CA ILE A 45 -4.45 -8.63 -6.29
C ILE A 45 -5.49 -7.82 -5.53
N ILE A 46 -5.56 -7.99 -4.21
CA ILE A 46 -6.50 -7.23 -3.38
C ILE A 46 -6.19 -5.74 -3.53
N LEU A 47 -4.92 -5.34 -3.42
CA LEU A 47 -4.54 -3.94 -3.58
C LEU A 47 -4.87 -3.43 -4.99
N ARG A 48 -4.51 -4.16 -6.05
CA ARG A 48 -4.76 -3.71 -7.43
C ARG A 48 -6.24 -3.59 -7.78
N SER A 49 -7.09 -4.43 -7.19
CA SER A 49 -8.53 -4.42 -7.45
C SER A 49 -9.23 -3.13 -6.98
N PHE A 50 -8.57 -2.33 -6.13
CA PHE A 50 -9.14 -1.08 -5.62
C PHE A 50 -8.64 0.18 -6.34
N TYR A 51 -7.78 0.08 -7.37
CA TYR A 51 -7.12 1.25 -7.95
C TYR A 51 -7.13 1.30 -9.48
N GLU A 52 -7.20 2.53 -10.00
CA GLU A 52 -6.88 2.85 -11.38
C GLU A 52 -5.38 2.65 -11.66
N THR A 53 -5.02 2.25 -12.87
CA THR A 53 -3.62 2.01 -13.24
C THR A 53 -2.82 3.31 -13.12
N CYS A 54 -1.79 3.32 -12.24
CA CYS A 54 -0.98 4.52 -12.01
C CYS A 54 -0.41 5.06 -13.34
N PRO A 55 -0.68 6.32 -13.72
CA PRO A 55 -0.30 6.85 -15.03
C PRO A 55 1.22 7.02 -15.18
N VAL A 56 1.96 7.05 -14.07
CA VAL A 56 3.42 7.27 -14.07
C VAL A 56 4.19 5.95 -14.20
N CYS A 57 3.90 4.96 -13.34
CA CYS A 57 4.57 3.66 -13.40
C CYS A 57 3.87 2.66 -14.32
N ARG A 58 2.68 2.99 -14.84
CA ARG A 58 1.81 2.11 -15.64
C ARG A 58 1.54 0.77 -14.95
N GLY A 59 1.25 0.83 -13.65
CA GLY A 59 0.97 -0.37 -12.84
C GLY A 59 2.19 -1.23 -12.48
N ARG A 60 3.42 -0.83 -12.84
CA ARG A 60 4.64 -1.60 -12.51
C ARG A 60 5.11 -1.46 -11.06
N GLY A 61 4.65 -0.43 -10.34
CA GLY A 61 5.07 -0.17 -8.95
C GLY A 61 6.53 0.28 -8.77
N VAL A 62 7.31 0.36 -9.86
CA VAL A 62 8.72 0.80 -9.85
C VAL A 62 8.99 1.81 -10.98
N LEU A 63 9.92 2.73 -10.73
CA LEU A 63 10.35 3.74 -11.69
C LEU A 63 11.88 3.72 -11.84
N PRO A 64 12.44 3.92 -13.05
CA PRO A 64 13.85 4.23 -13.24
C PRO A 64 14.26 5.49 -12.46
N ALA A 65 15.52 5.58 -12.06
CA ALA A 65 16.01 6.66 -11.18
C ALA A 65 15.75 8.07 -11.74
N GLU A 66 15.98 8.30 -13.04
CA GLU A 66 15.69 9.59 -13.70
C GLU A 66 14.21 9.95 -13.65
N LEU A 67 13.35 8.98 -13.95
CA LEU A 67 11.90 9.17 -13.96
C LEU A 67 11.38 9.40 -12.53
N SER A 68 11.97 8.71 -11.54
CA SER A 68 11.67 8.92 -10.12
C SER A 68 12.02 10.35 -9.67
N ARG A 69 13.19 10.88 -10.05
CA ARG A 69 13.58 12.28 -9.76
C ARG A 69 12.64 13.28 -10.43
N TRP A 70 12.34 13.08 -11.71
CA TRP A 70 11.37 13.91 -12.42
C TRP A 70 9.99 13.88 -11.73
N ALA A 71 9.53 12.69 -11.36
CA ALA A 71 8.24 12.49 -10.69
C ALA A 71 8.24 13.17 -9.32
N ALA A 72 9.29 13.04 -8.51
CA ALA A 72 9.38 13.69 -7.20
C ALA A 72 9.31 15.23 -7.27
N GLY A 73 9.86 15.84 -8.32
CA GLY A 73 9.77 17.29 -8.53
C GLY A 73 8.40 17.79 -9.01
N ARG A 74 7.63 16.92 -9.69
CA ARG A 74 6.31 17.25 -10.28
C ARG A 74 5.14 16.85 -9.39
N LEU A 75 5.24 15.67 -8.77
CA LEU A 75 4.31 15.15 -7.78
C LEU A 75 4.74 15.71 -6.42
N LYS A 76 4.55 17.01 -6.20
CA LYS A 76 4.71 17.60 -4.86
C LYS A 76 3.64 17.00 -3.95
N ALA A 77 4.04 16.00 -3.17
CA ALA A 77 3.21 15.45 -2.12
C ALA A 77 3.19 16.46 -0.95
N ASP A 78 2.33 17.48 -1.04
CA ASP A 78 1.92 18.14 0.19
C ASP A 78 1.17 17.11 1.03
N ALA A 79 1.28 17.25 2.35
CA ALA A 79 0.79 16.33 3.37
C ALA A 79 -0.36 15.41 2.90
N SER A 80 -0.15 14.10 2.99
CA SER A 80 -1.19 13.10 2.75
C SER A 80 -2.09 12.92 3.97
N VAL A 81 -3.29 12.41 3.74
CA VAL A 81 -4.18 11.90 4.79
C VAL A 81 -4.60 10.49 4.41
N GLU A 82 -4.68 9.61 5.39
CA GLU A 82 -5.11 8.23 5.19
C GLU A 82 -6.61 8.12 5.48
N CYS A 83 -7.31 7.40 4.60
CA CYS A 83 -8.72 7.07 4.82
C CYS A 83 -8.83 6.12 6.02
N SER A 84 -9.65 6.43 7.02
CA SER A 84 -9.87 5.55 8.18
C SER A 84 -10.55 4.22 7.83
N CYS A 85 -11.25 4.15 6.68
CA CYS A 85 -11.92 2.95 6.18
C CYS A 85 -10.96 2.01 5.43
N CYS A 86 -10.34 2.49 4.35
CA CYS A 86 -9.55 1.67 3.44
C CYS A 86 -8.03 1.87 3.58
N LEU A 87 -7.60 2.74 4.52
CA LEU A 87 -6.21 3.10 4.80
C LEU A 87 -5.43 3.71 3.62
N TYR A 88 -6.12 4.03 2.53
CA TYR A 88 -5.46 4.62 1.36
C TYR A 88 -5.06 6.07 1.63
N GLY A 89 -3.81 6.40 1.27
CA GLY A 89 -3.25 7.73 1.38
C GLY A 89 -3.66 8.63 0.21
N TYR A 90 -4.27 9.76 0.51
CA TYR A 90 -4.65 10.77 -0.47
C TYR A 90 -3.84 12.05 -0.25
N PRO A 91 -3.26 12.65 -1.30
CA PRO A 91 -2.71 14.00 -1.21
C PRO A 91 -3.82 15.00 -0.83
N LYS A 92 -3.60 15.85 0.17
CA LYS A 92 -4.63 16.82 0.59
C LYS A 92 -5.10 17.73 -0.54
N GLN A 93 -4.24 18.04 -1.51
CA GLN A 93 -4.61 18.93 -2.62
C GLN A 93 -5.55 18.26 -3.65
N THR A 94 -5.64 16.93 -3.67
CA THR A 94 -6.58 16.22 -4.55
C THR A 94 -7.94 16.00 -3.88
N LEU A 95 -8.06 16.26 -2.58
CA LEU A 95 -9.30 16.08 -1.85
C LEU A 95 -10.28 17.25 -2.02
N PRO A 96 -11.60 17.00 -2.03
CA PRO A 96 -12.62 18.04 -1.96
C PRO A 96 -12.43 18.96 -0.75
N ALA A 97 -12.82 20.23 -0.84
CA ALA A 97 -12.63 21.22 0.22
C ALA A 97 -13.20 20.78 1.58
N LYS A 98 -14.32 20.03 1.58
CA LYS A 98 -14.95 19.45 2.78
C LYS A 98 -14.04 18.53 3.60
N HIS A 99 -13.06 17.88 2.98
CA HIS A 99 -12.13 16.96 3.63
C HIS A 99 -10.78 17.58 3.99
N ARG A 100 -10.58 18.87 3.72
CA ARG A 100 -9.29 19.54 3.97
C ARG A 100 -9.19 20.15 5.37
N LYS A 101 -10.29 20.30 6.11
CA LYS A 101 -10.37 21.18 7.30
C LYS A 101 -10.96 20.56 8.57
N THR A 102 -11.27 19.26 8.59
CA THR A 102 -11.97 18.63 9.72
C THR A 102 -11.03 17.89 10.67
N ALA A 103 -11.35 17.91 11.97
CA ALA A 103 -10.68 17.17 13.05
C ALA A 103 -11.17 15.71 13.18
N GLU A 104 -12.11 15.30 12.33
CA GLU A 104 -12.69 13.96 12.28
C GLU A 104 -11.85 13.01 11.40
N PRO A 105 -11.90 11.68 11.62
CA PRO A 105 -11.19 10.71 10.80
C PRO A 105 -11.63 10.83 9.34
N PHE A 106 -10.67 11.07 8.44
CA PHE A 106 -10.94 11.25 7.02
C PHE A 106 -11.49 9.96 6.40
N VAL A 107 -12.65 10.02 5.76
CA VAL A 107 -13.21 8.95 4.90
C VAL A 107 -13.19 9.45 3.46
N CYS A 108 -12.66 8.64 2.54
CA CYS A 108 -12.49 9.05 1.15
C CYS A 108 -13.80 9.01 0.35
N PRO A 109 -13.93 9.77 -0.76
CA PRO A 109 -15.16 9.79 -1.57
C PRO A 109 -15.58 8.41 -2.10
N HIS A 110 -14.62 7.51 -2.36
CA HIS A 110 -14.91 6.13 -2.73
C HIS A 110 -15.67 5.41 -1.60
N CYS A 111 -15.15 5.47 -0.36
CA CYS A 111 -15.78 4.83 0.79
C CYS A 111 -17.07 5.52 1.24
N GLU A 112 -17.26 6.82 0.95
CA GLU A 112 -18.56 7.49 1.15
C GLU A 112 -19.62 6.98 0.15
N SER A 113 -19.21 6.57 -1.05
CA SER A 113 -20.12 6.15 -2.13
C SER A 113 -20.51 4.67 -2.11
N HIS A 114 -19.80 3.86 -1.32
CA HIS A 114 -20.08 2.45 -1.12
C HIS A 114 -20.50 2.22 0.33
N ASP A 115 -21.57 1.45 0.55
CA ASP A 115 -22.03 1.08 1.89
C ASP A 115 -21.10 0.03 2.53
N HIS A 116 -19.89 0.46 2.87
CA HIS A 116 -19.02 -0.31 3.74
C HIS A 116 -19.58 -0.18 5.15
N ARG A 117 -20.35 -1.19 5.60
CA ARG A 117 -20.79 -1.28 7.00
C ARG A 117 -19.54 -1.28 7.88
N HIS A 118 -19.28 -0.15 8.52
CA HIS A 118 -18.25 0.07 9.52
C HIS A 118 -18.71 -0.39 10.90
#